data_AF-A0A929K725-F1
#
_entry.id   AF-A0A929K725-F1
#
_cell.length_a   1.000
_cell.length_b   1.000
_cell.length_c   1.000
_cell.angle_alpha   90.00
_cell.angle_beta   90.00
_cell.angle_gamma   90.00
#
_symmetry.space_group_name_H-M   'P 1'
#
loop_
_entity.id
_entity.type
_entity.pdbx_description
1 polymer ?
#
loop_
_entity_poly.entity_id
_entity_poly.type
_entity_poly.pdbx_seq_one_letter_code
_entity_poly.pdbx_strand_id
1 'polypeptide(L)'
;YIKDTQETFEKAFRSAELESFICMASSQLNQSSYATDKLSLFTQRFMEGALAQDEGPILYRDILNYISDAFIETPEQTPFFVSQGSGLEVFATVTTTMASLKKSVFLRETEELPADLDTTIESKIEELQSFFVSHEKVTGSLEALLKLLPNLKPEDSLISKYYSYEVVFTKKLESLVGMEEIARFASERNWSKSYFVEII
;
A
#
# COMPACT_ATOMS: atom_id res chain seq x y z
N TYR A 1 21.17 -24.75 40.38
CA TYR A 1 22.11 -24.97 39.26
C TYR A 1 21.45 -26.00 38.35
N ILE A 2 20.73 -25.55 37.32
CA ILE A 2 19.94 -26.44 36.46
C ILE A 2 20.87 -26.94 35.34
N LYS A 3 21.19 -28.24 35.35
CA LYS A 3 22.05 -28.92 34.37
C LYS A 3 21.27 -29.55 33.19
N ASP A 4 19.95 -29.53 33.22
CA ASP A 4 19.09 -30.25 32.24
C ASP A 4 18.41 -29.35 31.20
N THR A 5 18.98 -28.19 30.88
CA THR A 5 18.37 -27.27 29.91
C THR A 5 18.31 -27.84 28.50
N GLN A 6 19.27 -28.67 28.09
CA GLN A 6 19.28 -29.30 26.76
C GLN A 6 18.22 -30.40 26.61
N GLU A 7 18.11 -31.35 27.55
CA GLU A 7 17.09 -32.39 27.48
C GLU A 7 15.67 -31.82 27.60
N THR A 8 15.49 -30.80 28.44
CA THR A 8 14.18 -30.14 28.59
C THR A 8 13.81 -29.36 27.33
N PHE A 9 14.77 -28.69 26.69
CA PHE A 9 14.57 -27.98 25.42
C PHE A 9 14.28 -28.93 24.27
N GLU A 10 15.06 -30.00 24.11
CA GLU A 10 14.79 -31.02 23.08
C GLU A 10 13.44 -31.69 23.28
N LYS A 11 13.06 -31.97 24.53
CA LYS A 11 11.75 -32.53 24.85
C LYS A 11 10.61 -31.55 24.54
N ALA A 12 10.80 -30.26 24.85
CA ALA A 12 9.86 -29.20 24.51
C ALA A 12 9.73 -29.02 22.98
N PHE A 13 10.86 -29.09 22.25
CA PHE A 13 10.90 -28.98 20.80
C PHE A 13 10.26 -30.18 20.11
N ARG A 14 10.49 -31.41 20.62
CA ARG A 14 9.81 -32.63 20.15
C ARG A 14 8.33 -32.67 20.51
N SER A 15 7.92 -32.00 21.59
CA SER A 15 6.49 -31.85 21.94
C SER A 15 5.80 -30.71 21.18
N ALA A 16 6.56 -29.80 20.59
CA ALA A 16 6.07 -28.71 19.76
C ALA A 16 6.13 -29.12 18.28
N GLU A 17 5.46 -30.21 17.92
CA GLU A 17 5.28 -30.56 16.52
C GLU A 17 4.24 -29.61 15.90
N LEU A 18 4.70 -28.79 14.96
CA LEU A 18 3.82 -28.07 14.05
C LEU A 18 3.29 -29.08 13.04
N GLU A 19 2.08 -29.60 13.28
CA GLU A 19 1.44 -30.62 12.41
C GLU A 19 1.27 -30.14 10.97
N SER A 20 0.89 -28.87 10.79
CA SER A 20 0.81 -28.22 9.49
C SER A 20 1.07 -26.72 9.60
N PHE A 21 1.68 -26.17 8.56
CA PHE A 21 1.97 -24.74 8.43
C PHE A 21 1.66 -24.30 7.01
N ILE A 22 0.80 -23.29 6.87
CA ILE A 22 0.41 -22.74 5.58
C ILE A 22 0.59 -21.22 5.65
N CYS A 23 1.46 -20.70 4.80
CA CYS A 23 1.69 -19.27 4.64
C CYS A 23 1.42 -18.89 3.18
N MET A 24 0.62 -17.84 3.02
CA MET A 24 0.31 -17.27 1.72
C MET A 24 0.62 -15.78 1.75
N ALA A 25 1.59 -15.36 0.95
CA ALA A 25 1.93 -13.96 0.73
C ALA A 25 1.33 -13.51 -0.61
N SER A 26 0.91 -12.24 -0.67
CA SER A 26 0.23 -11.70 -1.84
C SER A 26 1.16 -11.43 -3.03
N SER A 27 2.47 -11.33 -2.81
CA SER A 27 3.48 -11.07 -3.83
C SER A 27 4.82 -11.70 -3.46
N GLN A 28 5.74 -11.81 -4.42
CA GLN A 28 7.14 -12.12 -4.14
C GLN A 28 7.85 -10.95 -3.46
N LEU A 29 9.04 -11.20 -2.92
CA LEU A 29 9.85 -10.23 -2.18
C LEU A 29 10.20 -8.97 -3.00
N ASN A 30 10.36 -9.12 -4.31
CA ASN A 30 10.71 -8.05 -5.25
C ASN A 30 9.49 -7.46 -6.00
N GLN A 31 8.27 -7.83 -5.58
CA GLN A 31 7.03 -7.40 -6.21
C GLN A 31 6.17 -6.61 -5.22
N SER A 32 5.31 -5.74 -5.75
CA SER A 32 4.31 -5.04 -4.96
C SER A 32 2.99 -5.81 -4.95
N SER A 33 2.24 -5.67 -3.85
CA SER A 33 0.89 -6.20 -3.76
C SER A 33 -0.11 -5.12 -4.21
N TYR A 34 -0.94 -5.42 -5.20
CA TYR A 34 -1.95 -4.48 -5.70
C TYR A 34 -3.25 -4.56 -4.90
N ALA A 35 -3.91 -3.41 -4.79
CA ALA A 35 -5.21 -3.28 -4.17
C ALA A 35 -6.06 -2.23 -4.89
N THR A 36 -7.37 -2.43 -4.85
CA THR A 36 -8.37 -1.42 -5.18
C THR A 36 -8.70 -0.61 -3.94
N ASP A 37 -9.49 0.46 -4.10
CA ASP A 37 -9.98 1.28 -2.98
C ASP A 37 -10.78 0.48 -1.93
N LYS A 38 -11.24 -0.72 -2.29
CA LYS A 38 -12.07 -1.58 -1.43
C LYS A 38 -11.31 -2.78 -0.86
N LEU A 39 -10.51 -3.46 -1.69
CA LEU A 39 -9.88 -4.74 -1.31
C LEU A 39 -8.58 -4.98 -2.08
N SER A 40 -7.65 -5.69 -1.45
CA SER A 40 -6.47 -6.22 -2.15
C SER A 40 -6.87 -7.25 -3.20
N LEU A 41 -6.18 -7.26 -4.35
CA LEU A 41 -6.45 -8.23 -5.40
C LEU A 41 -6.27 -9.66 -4.89
N PHE A 42 -5.23 -9.89 -4.09
CA PHE A 42 -4.97 -11.19 -3.47
C PHE A 42 -6.10 -11.63 -2.54
N THR A 43 -6.55 -10.76 -1.63
CA THR A 43 -7.63 -11.07 -0.70
C THR A 43 -8.94 -11.33 -1.44
N GLN A 44 -9.17 -10.63 -2.55
CA GLN A 44 -10.31 -10.90 -3.42
C GLN A 44 -10.25 -12.33 -3.98
N ARG A 45 -9.12 -12.73 -4.58
CA ARG A 45 -8.96 -14.09 -5.13
C ARG A 45 -9.01 -15.17 -4.06
N PHE A 46 -8.49 -14.89 -2.87
CA PHE A 46 -8.64 -15.79 -1.73
C PHE A 46 -10.11 -16.01 -1.36
N MET A 47 -10.90 -14.93 -1.27
CA MET A 47 -12.33 -15.00 -0.98
C MET A 47 -13.08 -15.77 -2.06
N GLU A 48 -12.81 -15.47 -3.34
CA GLU A 48 -13.42 -16.13 -4.48
C GLU A 48 -13.12 -17.64 -4.47
N GLY A 49 -11.86 -18.03 -4.23
CA GLY A 49 -11.46 -19.44 -4.09
C GLY A 49 -12.12 -20.13 -2.91
N ALA A 50 -12.23 -19.46 -1.76
CA ALA A 50 -12.92 -19.97 -0.58
C ALA A 50 -14.44 -20.06 -0.76
N LEU A 51 -15.03 -19.42 -1.77
CA LEU A 51 -16.45 -19.47 -2.09
C LEU A 51 -16.75 -20.26 -3.37
N ALA A 52 -15.73 -20.78 -4.05
CA ALA A 52 -15.88 -21.47 -5.33
C ALA A 52 -16.66 -22.79 -5.19
N GLN A 53 -16.46 -23.51 -4.08
CA GLN A 53 -17.11 -24.78 -3.79
C GLN A 53 -18.53 -24.59 -3.26
N ASP A 54 -19.47 -25.46 -3.68
CA ASP A 54 -20.89 -25.38 -3.29
C ASP A 54 -21.20 -26.14 -2.00
N GLU A 55 -20.48 -27.23 -1.73
CA GLU A 55 -20.75 -28.12 -0.59
C GLU A 55 -19.47 -28.81 -0.09
N GLY A 56 -19.47 -29.20 1.18
CA GLY A 56 -18.39 -30.02 1.77
C GLY A 56 -17.21 -29.23 2.35
N PRO A 57 -16.10 -29.91 2.68
CA PRO A 57 -14.89 -29.27 3.18
C PRO A 57 -14.14 -28.57 2.04
N ILE A 58 -13.64 -27.38 2.34
CA ILE A 58 -12.81 -26.54 1.49
C ILE A 58 -11.37 -26.72 1.95
N LEU A 59 -10.52 -27.24 1.08
CA LEU A 59 -9.12 -27.45 1.40
C LEU A 59 -8.31 -26.20 1.09
N TYR A 60 -7.29 -25.92 1.89
CA TYR A 60 -6.36 -24.84 1.59
C TYR A 60 -5.73 -24.99 0.20
N ARG A 61 -5.39 -26.22 -0.19
CA ARG A 61 -4.86 -26.52 -1.54
C ARG A 61 -5.77 -26.03 -2.67
N ASP A 62 -7.08 -26.15 -2.51
CA ASP A 62 -8.02 -25.75 -3.56
C ASP A 62 -8.09 -24.22 -3.68
N ILE A 63 -8.00 -23.50 -2.56
CA ILE A 63 -7.85 -22.04 -2.53
C ILE A 63 -6.52 -21.61 -3.16
N LEU A 64 -5.42 -22.29 -2.83
CA LEU A 64 -4.08 -22.05 -3.40
C LEU A 64 -4.09 -22.21 -4.92
N ASN A 65 -4.72 -23.27 -5.44
CA ASN A 65 -4.84 -23.50 -6.88
C ASN A 65 -5.67 -22.40 -7.54
N TYR A 66 -6.81 -22.03 -6.95
CA TYR A 66 -7.65 -20.94 -7.45
C TYR A 66 -6.87 -19.62 -7.55
N ILE A 67 -6.12 -19.26 -6.50
CA ILE A 67 -5.29 -18.06 -6.51
C ILE A 67 -4.19 -18.19 -7.56
N SER A 68 -3.52 -19.34 -7.65
CA SER A 68 -2.45 -19.55 -8.63
C SER A 68 -2.95 -19.33 -10.06
N ASP A 69 -4.10 -19.90 -10.41
CA ASP A 69 -4.73 -19.74 -11.72
C ASP A 69 -5.12 -18.28 -12.00
N ALA A 70 -5.68 -17.58 -10.99
CA ALA A 70 -6.11 -16.19 -11.13
C ALA A 70 -4.96 -15.20 -11.39
N PHE A 71 -3.72 -15.54 -11.01
CA PHE A 71 -2.54 -14.69 -11.17
C PHE A 71 -1.64 -15.11 -12.33
N ILE A 72 -2.00 -16.13 -13.13
CA ILE A 72 -1.24 -16.52 -14.33
C ILE A 72 -1.11 -15.35 -15.33
N GLU A 73 -2.19 -14.57 -15.49
CA GLU A 73 -2.24 -13.45 -16.43
C GLU A 73 -1.79 -12.11 -15.83
N THR A 74 -1.32 -12.09 -14.56
CA THR A 74 -0.86 -10.88 -13.86
C THR A 74 0.62 -11.00 -13.50
N PRO A 75 1.55 -10.85 -14.47
CA PRO A 75 2.98 -11.06 -14.23
C PRO A 75 3.60 -10.06 -13.24
N GLU A 76 2.96 -8.91 -13.00
CA GLU A 76 3.43 -7.88 -12.07
C GLU A 76 3.28 -8.28 -10.59
N GLN A 77 2.39 -9.23 -10.29
CA GLN A 77 2.16 -9.73 -8.94
C GLN A 77 2.03 -11.25 -8.94
N THR A 78 2.97 -11.93 -8.31
CA THR A 78 2.94 -13.39 -8.18
C THR A 78 2.82 -13.76 -6.70
N PRO A 79 1.69 -14.33 -6.27
CA PRO A 79 1.54 -14.84 -4.92
C PRO A 79 2.63 -15.84 -4.56
N PHE A 80 3.09 -15.82 -3.31
CA PHE A 80 4.13 -16.71 -2.81
C PHE A 80 3.57 -17.59 -1.70
N PHE A 81 3.79 -18.90 -1.82
CA PHE A 81 3.18 -19.89 -0.95
C PHE A 81 4.23 -20.77 -0.29
N VAL A 82 4.09 -20.97 1.01
CA VAL A 82 4.85 -21.97 1.78
C VAL A 82 3.82 -22.89 2.44
N SER A 83 3.90 -24.17 2.15
CA SER A 83 3.06 -25.18 2.81
C SER A 83 3.92 -26.32 3.34
N GLN A 84 3.65 -26.70 4.57
CA GLN A 84 4.18 -27.88 5.25
C GLN A 84 2.97 -28.63 5.81
N GLY A 85 2.79 -29.89 5.40
CA GLY A 85 1.63 -30.68 5.79
C GLY A 85 1.31 -31.74 4.75
N SER A 86 0.08 -32.25 4.83
CA SER A 86 -0.47 -33.30 3.98
C SER A 86 -1.10 -32.79 2.67
N GLY A 87 -1.41 -31.49 2.58
CA GLY A 87 -2.20 -30.91 1.50
C GLY A 87 -3.69 -31.20 1.61
N LEU A 88 -4.14 -31.79 2.73
CA LEU A 88 -5.53 -32.11 3.06
C LEU A 88 -6.06 -31.22 4.20
N GLU A 89 -5.32 -30.16 4.54
CA GLU A 89 -5.71 -29.22 5.59
C GLU A 89 -7.00 -28.50 5.17
N VAL A 90 -8.03 -28.64 6.01
CA VAL A 90 -9.33 -28.02 5.79
C VAL A 90 -9.27 -26.57 6.27
N PHE A 91 -9.61 -25.64 5.38
CA PHE A 91 -9.80 -24.23 5.71
C PHE A 91 -11.15 -24.01 6.41
N ALA A 92 -12.22 -24.51 5.80
CA ALA A 92 -13.58 -24.39 6.29
C ALA A 92 -14.47 -25.49 5.71
N THR A 93 -15.67 -25.67 6.28
CA THR A 93 -16.74 -26.44 5.65
C THR A 93 -17.79 -25.45 5.15
N VAL A 94 -18.32 -25.65 3.95
CA VAL A 94 -19.32 -24.74 3.37
C VAL A 94 -20.53 -24.63 4.31
N THR A 95 -20.87 -23.39 4.65
CA THR A 95 -22.03 -23.04 5.48
C THR A 95 -23.11 -22.33 4.66
N THR A 96 -24.32 -22.26 5.19
CA THR A 96 -25.42 -21.49 4.59
C THR A 96 -25.10 -19.99 4.48
N THR A 97 -24.33 -19.46 5.44
CA THR A 97 -23.83 -18.08 5.40
C THR A 97 -22.86 -17.88 4.23
N MET A 98 -21.93 -18.81 4.00
CA MET A 98 -21.03 -18.76 2.85
C MET A 98 -21.78 -18.88 1.53
N ALA A 99 -22.77 -19.77 1.43
CA ALA A 99 -23.61 -19.87 0.24
C ALA A 99 -24.39 -18.57 -0.04
N SER A 100 -24.83 -17.86 1.01
CA SER A 100 -25.49 -16.56 0.88
C SER A 100 -24.49 -15.46 0.46
N LEU A 101 -23.27 -15.49 1.00
CA LEU A 101 -22.18 -14.58 0.60
C LEU A 101 -21.75 -14.83 -0.85
N LYS A 102 -21.67 -16.09 -1.29
CA LYS A 102 -21.38 -16.45 -2.68
C LYS A 102 -22.39 -15.78 -3.63
N LYS A 103 -23.67 -15.80 -3.27
CA LYS A 103 -24.71 -15.10 -4.05
C LYS A 103 -24.45 -13.59 -4.10
N SER A 104 -24.09 -12.93 -3.01
CA SER A 104 -23.84 -11.47 -3.06
C SER A 104 -22.53 -11.08 -3.76
N VAL A 105 -21.52 -11.95 -3.73
CA VAL A 105 -20.21 -11.71 -4.37
C VAL A 105 -20.26 -11.99 -5.87
N PHE A 106 -20.85 -13.11 -6.29
CA PHE A 106 -20.87 -13.54 -7.69
C PHE A 106 -22.15 -13.16 -8.45
N LEU A 107 -23.27 -12.95 -7.76
CA LEU A 107 -24.52 -12.41 -8.35
C LEU A 107 -24.69 -10.94 -8.02
N ARG A 108 -23.60 -10.22 -7.69
CA ARG A 108 -23.59 -8.78 -7.91
C ARG A 108 -23.84 -8.64 -9.40
N GLU A 109 -25.10 -8.35 -9.73
CA GLU A 109 -25.55 -7.99 -11.06
C GLU A 109 -24.47 -7.09 -11.63
N THR A 110 -24.08 -7.38 -12.87
CA THR A 110 -23.50 -6.38 -13.77
C THR A 110 -24.11 -5.05 -13.40
N GLU A 111 -23.37 -4.20 -12.67
CA GLU A 111 -23.68 -2.79 -12.65
C GLU A 111 -23.62 -2.47 -14.13
N GLU A 112 -24.80 -2.31 -14.75
CA GLU A 112 -24.88 -1.77 -16.08
C GLU A 112 -23.99 -0.55 -16.02
N LEU A 113 -22.93 -0.56 -16.86
CA LEU A 113 -22.07 0.62 -17.02
C LEU A 113 -23.02 1.81 -17.05
N PRO A 114 -22.88 2.77 -16.11
CA PRO A 114 -23.80 3.89 -16.05
C PRO A 114 -23.91 4.42 -17.47
N ALA A 115 -25.15 4.56 -17.96
CA ALA A 115 -25.43 4.87 -19.37
C ALA A 115 -24.74 6.15 -19.87
N ASP A 116 -24.12 6.89 -18.95
CA ASP A 116 -23.34 8.09 -19.16
C ASP A 116 -22.03 8.05 -18.34
N LEU A 117 -21.07 7.26 -18.84
CA LEU A 117 -19.74 7.13 -18.24
C LEU A 117 -18.99 8.47 -18.28
N ASP A 118 -19.26 9.30 -19.28
CA ASP A 118 -18.59 10.58 -19.51
C ASP A 118 -18.92 11.58 -18.40
N THR A 119 -20.19 11.72 -18.00
CA THR A 119 -20.56 12.63 -16.89
C THR A 119 -20.06 12.15 -15.52
N THR A 120 -19.90 10.84 -15.33
CA THR A 120 -19.31 10.27 -14.10
C THR A 120 -17.81 10.56 -14.00
N ILE A 121 -17.11 10.54 -15.13
CA ILE A 121 -15.69 10.89 -15.20
C ILE A 121 -15.51 12.40 -15.01
N GLU A 122 -16.33 13.22 -15.67
CA GLU A 122 -16.29 14.68 -15.56
C GLU A 122 -16.50 15.15 -14.12
N SER A 123 -17.52 14.64 -13.42
CA SER A 123 -17.77 14.99 -12.02
C SER A 123 -16.62 14.64 -11.07
N LYS A 124 -15.96 13.49 -11.26
CA LYS A 124 -14.77 13.12 -10.48
C LYS A 124 -13.56 13.99 -10.80
N ILE A 125 -13.39 14.38 -12.07
CA ILE A 125 -12.32 15.30 -12.47
C ILE A 125 -12.54 16.67 -11.84
N GLU A 126 -13.78 17.18 -11.82
CA GLU A 126 -14.13 18.45 -11.17
C GLU A 126 -13.90 18.40 -9.65
N GLU A 127 -14.28 17.31 -8.99
CA GLU A 127 -14.01 17.09 -7.56
C GLU A 127 -12.50 17.14 -7.28
N LEU A 128 -11.69 16.40 -8.04
CA LEU A 128 -10.24 16.39 -7.89
C LEU A 128 -9.63 17.77 -8.17
N GLN A 129 -10.08 18.47 -9.21
CA GLN A 129 -9.61 19.81 -9.55
C GLN A 129 -9.88 20.83 -8.44
N SER A 130 -10.94 20.67 -7.66
CA SER A 130 -11.26 21.57 -6.54
C SER A 130 -10.18 21.58 -5.43
N PHE A 131 -9.43 20.49 -5.29
CA PHE A 131 -8.32 20.40 -4.33
C PHE A 131 -7.04 21.09 -4.81
N PHE A 132 -6.92 21.36 -6.12
CA PHE A 132 -5.73 21.97 -6.69
C PHE A 132 -5.91 23.48 -6.82
N VAL A 133 -4.92 24.21 -6.32
CA VAL A 133 -4.85 25.67 -6.46
C VAL A 133 -3.98 26.00 -7.66
N SER A 134 -4.36 27.02 -8.43
CA SER A 134 -3.55 27.46 -9.58
C SER A 134 -2.14 27.85 -9.14
N HIS A 135 -1.15 27.48 -9.97
CA HIS A 135 0.26 27.76 -9.71
C HIS A 135 0.50 29.25 -9.40
N GLU A 136 -0.17 30.15 -10.14
CA GLU A 136 -0.06 31.60 -9.95
C GLU A 136 -0.51 32.07 -8.56
N LYS A 137 -1.56 31.46 -7.99
CA LYS A 137 -2.07 31.82 -6.67
C LYS A 137 -1.15 31.31 -5.56
N VAL A 138 -0.53 30.14 -5.76
CA VAL A 138 0.48 29.58 -4.85
C VAL A 138 1.75 30.43 -4.88
N THR A 139 2.26 30.77 -6.07
CA THR A 139 3.45 31.62 -6.20
C THR A 139 3.20 33.02 -5.66
N GLY A 140 2.03 33.62 -5.92
CA GLY A 140 1.68 34.93 -5.40
C GLY A 140 1.56 34.95 -3.87
N SER A 141 1.00 33.90 -3.26
CA SER A 141 0.92 33.76 -1.80
C SER A 141 2.29 33.56 -1.18
N LEU A 142 3.16 32.74 -1.80
CA LEU A 142 4.54 32.56 -1.36
C LEU A 142 5.33 33.87 -1.47
N GLU A 143 5.21 34.61 -2.56
CA GLU A 143 5.85 35.92 -2.71
C GLU A 143 5.35 36.96 -1.70
N ALA A 144 4.05 36.94 -1.38
CA ALA A 144 3.50 37.78 -0.32
C ALA A 144 4.08 37.42 1.05
N LEU A 145 4.21 36.12 1.35
CA LEU A 145 4.78 35.61 2.59
C LEU A 145 6.29 35.95 2.69
N LEU A 146 7.03 35.80 1.60
CA LEU A 146 8.44 36.20 1.48
C LEU A 146 8.65 37.70 1.73
N LYS A 147 7.68 38.56 1.40
CA LYS A 147 7.72 40.00 1.67
C LYS A 147 7.36 40.35 3.12
N LEU A 148 6.57 39.53 3.81
CA LEU A 148 6.10 39.79 5.17
C LEU A 148 7.09 39.30 6.24
N LEU A 149 7.74 38.16 6.02
CA LEU A 149 8.65 37.54 6.99
C LEU A 149 9.84 38.42 7.42
N PRO A 150 10.51 39.19 6.53
CA PRO A 150 11.60 40.08 6.94
C PRO A 150 11.17 41.21 7.89
N ASN A 151 9.87 41.52 7.90
CA ASN A 151 9.31 42.59 8.73
C ASN A 151 8.74 42.09 10.05
N LEU A 152 8.69 40.76 10.27
CA LEU A 152 8.32 40.18 11.56
C LEU A 152 9.49 40.34 12.54
N LYS A 153 9.46 41.39 13.34
CA LYS A 153 10.38 41.53 14.47
C LYS A 153 9.83 40.73 15.66
N PRO A 154 10.67 39.99 16.39
CA PRO A 154 10.26 39.39 17.65
C PRO A 154 9.88 40.52 18.62
N GLU A 155 8.67 40.47 19.17
CA GLU A 155 8.13 41.51 20.07
C GLU A 155 8.86 41.57 21.43
N ASP A 156 9.71 40.59 21.74
CA ASP A 156 10.38 40.47 23.03
C ASP A 156 11.62 41.39 23.15
N SER A 157 11.57 42.27 24.14
CA SER A 157 12.61 43.24 24.52
C SER A 157 13.94 42.58 24.94
N LEU A 158 13.90 41.37 25.50
CA LEU A 158 15.11 40.64 25.90
C LEU A 158 15.81 39.99 24.71
N ILE A 159 15.05 39.40 23.78
CA ILE A 159 15.60 38.66 22.63
C ILE A 159 16.25 39.63 21.65
N SER A 160 15.60 40.76 21.37
CA SER A 160 16.12 41.81 20.49
C SER A 160 17.39 42.51 21.00
N LYS A 161 17.69 42.41 22.31
CA LYS A 161 18.89 43.00 22.92
C LYS A 161 20.15 42.14 22.73
N TYR A 162 20.00 40.82 22.68
CA TYR A 162 21.14 39.89 22.68
C TYR A 162 21.31 39.10 21.38
N TYR A 163 20.32 39.11 20.48
CA TYR A 163 20.36 38.32 19.25
C TYR A 163 19.98 39.15 18.03
N SER A 164 20.75 38.98 16.95
CA SER A 164 20.40 39.43 15.60
C SER A 164 19.64 38.33 14.88
N TYR A 165 18.54 38.69 14.21
CA TYR A 165 17.74 37.77 13.40
C TYR A 165 18.02 38.00 11.91
N GLU A 166 18.25 36.91 11.18
CA GLU A 166 18.44 36.91 9.73
C GLU A 166 17.52 35.86 9.12
N VAL A 167 16.75 36.25 8.09
CA VAL A 167 15.89 35.32 7.34
C VAL A 167 16.56 35.01 6.02
N VAL A 168 17.07 33.79 5.89
CA VAL A 168 17.68 33.31 4.65
C VAL A 168 16.68 32.44 3.91
N PHE A 169 16.26 32.90 2.74
CA PHE A 169 15.47 32.09 1.80
C PHE A 169 16.40 31.50 0.76
N THR A 170 16.57 30.18 0.78
CA THR A 170 17.31 29.48 -0.26
C THR A 170 16.34 28.77 -1.22
N LYS A 171 16.58 28.93 -2.52
CA LYS A 171 15.94 28.09 -3.55
C LYS A 171 16.71 26.79 -3.80
N LYS A 172 17.87 26.65 -3.15
CA LYS A 172 18.74 25.48 -3.30
C LYS A 172 18.21 24.36 -2.42
N LEU A 173 17.76 23.29 -3.06
CA LEU A 173 17.27 22.06 -2.42
C LEU A 173 18.41 21.25 -1.77
N GLU A 174 19.66 21.70 -1.91
CA GLU A 174 20.90 21.11 -1.39
C GLU A 174 20.86 20.80 0.13
N SER A 175 19.98 21.47 0.89
CA SER A 175 19.84 21.27 2.35
C SER A 175 18.71 20.32 2.77
N LEU A 176 17.98 19.71 1.84
CA LEU A 176 16.90 18.77 2.16
C LEU A 176 17.47 17.39 2.50
N VAL A 177 17.08 16.86 3.65
CA VAL A 177 17.38 15.48 4.04
C VAL A 177 16.71 14.53 3.04
N GLY A 178 17.48 13.61 2.45
CA GLY A 178 16.95 12.63 1.48
C GLY A 178 16.94 13.08 0.01
N MET A 179 17.71 14.12 -0.36
CA MET A 179 17.79 14.64 -1.73
C MET A 179 18.10 13.58 -2.80
N GLU A 180 18.96 12.60 -2.52
CA GLU A 180 19.28 11.53 -3.46
C GLU A 180 18.07 10.66 -3.81
N GLU A 181 17.19 10.39 -2.83
CA GLU A 181 15.99 9.59 -3.03
C GLU A 181 14.97 10.33 -3.88
N ILE A 182 14.83 11.64 -3.65
CA ILE A 182 13.94 12.53 -4.40
C ILE A 182 14.44 12.70 -5.84
N ALA A 183 15.75 12.89 -6.04
CA ALA A 183 16.35 13.00 -7.36
C ALA A 183 16.22 11.69 -8.16
N ARG A 184 16.45 10.54 -7.51
CA ARG A 184 16.23 9.21 -8.10
C ARG A 184 14.77 9.03 -8.52
N PHE A 185 13.82 9.34 -7.64
CA PHE A 185 12.39 9.26 -7.93
C PHE A 185 11.96 10.14 -9.12
N ALA A 186 12.48 11.37 -9.19
CA ALA A 186 12.19 12.29 -10.29
C ALA A 186 12.75 11.78 -11.63
N SER A 187 13.93 11.13 -11.61
CA SER A 187 14.56 10.55 -12.79
C SER A 187 13.81 9.32 -13.32
N GLU A 188 13.35 8.43 -12.43
CA GLU A 188 12.57 7.23 -12.78
C GLU A 188 11.22 7.58 -13.41
N ARG A 189 10.67 8.76 -13.12
CA ARG A 189 9.36 9.23 -13.58
C ARG A 189 9.44 10.22 -14.76
N ASN A 190 10.60 10.37 -15.41
CA ASN A 190 10.81 11.25 -16.57
C ASN A 190 10.26 12.67 -16.36
N TRP A 191 10.53 13.28 -15.20
CA TRP A 191 10.13 14.67 -14.99
C TRP A 191 10.79 15.58 -16.04
N SER A 192 9.97 16.25 -16.84
CA SER A 192 10.36 16.96 -18.08
C SER A 192 11.15 18.26 -17.87
N LYS A 193 11.49 18.60 -16.62
CA LYS A 193 12.23 19.82 -16.28
C LYS A 193 13.45 19.46 -15.45
N SER A 194 14.62 19.88 -15.92
CA SER A 194 15.89 19.79 -15.20
C SER A 194 15.85 20.73 -13.99
N TYR A 195 15.32 20.28 -12.87
CA TYR A 195 15.28 21.06 -11.62
C TYR A 195 16.61 21.06 -10.86
N PHE A 196 17.56 20.21 -11.29
CA PHE A 196 18.88 20.10 -10.70
C PHE A 196 19.92 20.49 -11.75
N VAL A 197 20.61 21.59 -11.49
CA VAL A 197 21.73 22.05 -12.32
C VAL A 197 22.99 21.41 -11.75
N GLU A 198 23.67 20.61 -12.56
CA GLU A 198 25.04 20.17 -12.28
C GLU A 198 25.96 21.38 -12.44
N ILE A 199 26.65 21.77 -11.37
CA ILE A 199 27.67 22.82 -11.44
C ILE A 199 29.03 22.11 -11.45
N ILE A 200 29.74 22.27 -12.57
CA ILE A 200 31.18 21.95 -12.73
C ILE A 200 32.01 22.98 -11.97
#